data_AF-X0UTE6-F1
#
_entry.id   AF-X0UTE6-F1
#
_cell.length_a   1.000
_cell.length_b   1.000
_cell.length_c   1.000
_cell.angle_alpha   90.00
_cell.angle_beta   90.00
_cell.angle_gamma   90.00
#
_symmetry.space_group_name_H-M   'P 1'
#
loop_
_entity.id
_entity.type
_entity.pdbx_description
1 polymer ?
#
loop_
_entity_poly.entity_id
_entity_poly.type
_entity_poly.pdbx_seq_one_letter_code
_entity_poly.pdbx_strand_id
1 'polypeptide(L)'
;APIYTAYAQAVPNVPVIDREKCVHFVTGECGICRDMCPAGAIDFEQEDEIVELEVGSVILAPGFDEFDAQLKPEYGYDRFPNVVTSIEFERILSASGPFQGHVQRPSDGKKPKSIAFIQCVGSRDLSCDKPYCSSVCCTYAIKEALIAREHEPGIEATIFYNDIRTFGKGFDAYFESAKSSGISFAKSIVSGVREFQQTKNLLLSYALDSGEVKEEEFDLVILSVGLSSPKQAKELADKLGIQLNPYNFCQTNGFSPVETSKPGIFVCG
;
A
#
# COMPACT_ATOMS: atom_id res chain seq x y z
N ALA A 1 17.45 -6.30 10.52
CA ALA A 1 18.91 -6.25 10.75
C ALA A 1 19.48 -5.02 10.03
N PRO A 2 20.58 -4.42 10.50
CA PRO A 2 21.16 -3.23 9.85
C PRO A 2 21.74 -3.52 8.46
N ILE A 3 22.21 -4.74 8.21
CA ILE A 3 22.54 -5.24 6.87
C ILE A 3 21.39 -6.10 6.35
N TYR A 4 20.92 -5.83 5.14
CA TYR A 4 19.76 -6.52 4.57
C TYR A 4 19.74 -6.48 3.04
N THR A 5 19.00 -7.40 2.45
CA THR A 5 18.53 -7.33 1.05
C THR A 5 17.06 -6.91 1.06
N ALA A 6 16.64 -6.06 0.13
CA ALA A 6 15.28 -5.49 0.14
C ALA A 6 14.16 -6.56 0.17
N TYR A 7 14.26 -7.58 -0.68
CA TYR A 7 13.41 -8.77 -0.69
C TYR A 7 14.14 -9.92 -1.42
N ALA A 8 13.63 -11.14 -1.31
CA ALA A 8 14.34 -12.35 -1.76
C ALA A 8 14.69 -12.38 -3.27
N GLN A 9 13.94 -11.64 -4.11
CA GLN A 9 14.13 -11.57 -5.55
C GLN A 9 14.63 -10.19 -6.02
N ALA A 10 15.23 -9.39 -5.13
CA ALA A 10 15.74 -8.06 -5.47
C ALA A 10 16.74 -8.10 -6.64
N VAL A 11 16.73 -7.07 -7.49
CA VAL A 11 17.66 -6.91 -8.61
C VAL A 11 18.21 -5.47 -8.61
N PRO A 12 19.54 -5.27 -8.50
CA PRO A 12 20.56 -6.29 -8.22
C PRO A 12 20.35 -6.95 -6.84
N ASN A 13 20.62 -8.25 -6.73
CA ASN A 13 20.48 -8.99 -5.47
C ASN A 13 21.71 -8.78 -4.58
N VAL A 14 21.93 -7.54 -4.16
CA VAL A 14 23.07 -7.13 -3.33
C VAL A 14 22.58 -6.60 -1.99
N PRO A 15 23.24 -6.97 -0.87
CA PRO A 15 22.90 -6.44 0.43
C PRO A 15 23.34 -4.98 0.56
N VAL A 16 22.60 -4.22 1.37
CA VAL A 16 22.91 -2.84 1.75
C VAL A 16 23.03 -2.73 3.27
N ILE A 17 23.80 -1.75 3.74
CA ILE A 17 23.92 -1.41 5.16
C ILE A 17 23.16 -0.11 5.42
N ASP A 18 22.14 -0.19 6.27
CA ASP A 18 21.45 0.98 6.82
C ASP A 18 22.37 1.69 7.83
N ARG A 19 22.94 2.82 7.42
CA ARG A 19 23.87 3.61 8.26
C ARG A 19 23.20 4.15 9.52
N GLU A 20 21.90 4.43 9.49
CA GLU A 20 21.18 4.98 10.65
C GLU A 20 20.94 3.92 11.74
N LYS A 21 20.91 2.63 11.36
CA LYS A 21 20.71 1.50 12.28
C LYS A 21 21.98 0.72 12.61
N CYS A 22 23.04 0.87 11.81
CA CYS A 22 24.27 0.10 11.96
C CYS A 22 25.10 0.59 13.14
N VAL A 23 25.39 -0.30 14.09
CA VAL A 23 26.18 0.02 15.29
C VAL A 23 27.56 0.58 14.93
N HIS A 24 28.20 0.08 13.85
CA HIS A 24 29.48 0.59 13.35
C HIS A 24 29.42 2.08 13.03
N PHE A 25 28.41 2.51 12.27
CA PHE A 25 28.26 3.91 11.88
C PHE A 25 27.72 4.80 13.02
N VAL A 26 26.90 4.24 13.91
CA VAL A 26 26.29 5.00 15.02
C VAL A 26 27.25 5.22 16.18
N THR A 27 28.10 4.23 16.49
CA THR A 27 28.95 4.24 17.70
C THR A 27 30.45 4.12 17.42
N GLY A 28 30.84 3.74 16.21
CA GLY A 28 32.23 3.37 15.88
C GLY A 28 32.62 1.97 16.34
N GLU A 29 31.72 1.24 16.99
CA GLU A 29 31.95 -0.12 17.50
C GLU A 29 31.24 -1.17 16.62
N CYS A 30 31.71 -2.43 16.64
CA CYS A 30 31.26 -3.55 15.80
C CYS A 30 31.89 -3.60 14.38
N GLY A 31 32.19 -4.81 13.93
CA GLY A 31 32.69 -5.12 12.58
C GLY A 31 32.39 -6.57 12.16
N ILE A 32 31.51 -7.25 12.91
CA ILE A 32 31.31 -8.70 12.82
C ILE A 32 30.87 -9.12 11.42
N CYS A 33 30.01 -8.32 10.76
CA CYS A 33 29.58 -8.62 9.40
C CYS A 33 30.74 -8.66 8.41
N ARG A 34 31.71 -7.73 8.52
CA ARG A 34 32.92 -7.69 7.69
C ARG A 34 33.79 -8.91 7.94
N ASP A 35 34.02 -9.25 9.20
CA ASP A 35 34.86 -10.39 9.59
C ASP A 35 34.26 -11.74 9.15
N MET A 36 32.93 -11.85 9.15
CA MET A 36 32.22 -13.05 8.70
C MET A 36 31.98 -13.12 7.19
N CYS A 37 32.26 -12.04 6.43
CA CYS A 37 31.99 -12.01 4.99
C CYS A 37 33.11 -12.73 4.22
N PRO A 38 32.87 -13.93 3.67
CA PRO A 38 33.92 -14.68 2.96
C PRO A 38 34.35 -13.99 1.66
N ALA A 39 33.51 -13.12 1.10
CA ALA A 39 33.81 -12.36 -0.11
C ALA A 39 34.67 -11.13 0.17
N GLY A 40 34.83 -10.71 1.43
CA GLY A 40 35.52 -9.47 1.79
C GLY A 40 34.88 -8.22 1.20
N ALA A 41 33.57 -8.26 0.92
CA ALA A 41 32.86 -7.23 0.15
C ALA A 41 32.38 -6.04 1.00
N ILE A 42 32.47 -6.11 2.32
CA ILE A 42 31.98 -5.05 3.21
C ILE A 42 33.06 -3.98 3.37
N ASP A 43 32.78 -2.82 2.82
CA ASP A 43 33.59 -1.62 2.94
C ASP A 43 32.82 -0.54 3.71
N PHE A 44 33.32 -0.18 4.89
CA PHE A 44 32.72 0.88 5.71
C PHE A 44 33.15 2.29 5.27
N GLU A 45 34.22 2.38 4.49
CA GLU A 45 34.76 3.64 3.96
C GLU A 45 34.17 3.98 2.58
N GLN A 46 33.25 3.17 2.05
CA GLN A 46 32.58 3.44 0.79
C GLN A 46 31.89 4.81 0.84
N GLU A 47 32.16 5.68 -0.13
CA GLU A 47 31.53 7.00 -0.27
C GLU A 47 30.58 7.05 -1.46
N ASP A 48 29.70 8.05 -1.46
CA ASP A 48 28.81 8.32 -2.58
C ASP A 48 29.63 8.83 -3.78
N GLU A 49 29.37 8.26 -4.96
CA GLU A 49 30.00 8.69 -6.20
C GLU A 49 29.03 9.56 -7.01
N ILE A 50 29.50 10.74 -7.45
CA ILE A 50 28.75 11.58 -8.40
C ILE A 50 29.15 11.18 -9.81
N VAL A 51 28.19 10.62 -10.56
CA VAL A 51 28.35 10.25 -11.96
C VAL A 51 27.67 11.29 -12.84
N GLU A 52 28.45 11.94 -13.71
CA GLU A 52 27.92 12.88 -14.71
C GLU A 52 27.54 12.13 -16.00
N LEU A 53 26.31 12.31 -16.45
CA LEU A 53 25.77 11.67 -17.65
C LEU A 53 25.21 12.71 -18.61
N GLU A 54 25.70 12.71 -19.85
CA GLU A 54 25.09 13.48 -20.94
C GLU A 54 23.97 12.65 -21.57
N VAL A 55 22.73 13.14 -21.46
CA VAL A 55 21.55 12.45 -22.00
C VAL A 55 20.72 13.39 -22.88
N GLY A 56 20.10 12.84 -23.92
CA GLY A 56 19.21 13.60 -24.81
C GLY A 56 17.80 13.78 -24.25
N SER A 57 17.37 12.89 -23.34
CA SER A 57 16.05 12.93 -22.71
C SER A 57 16.04 12.20 -21.37
N VAL A 58 15.02 12.48 -20.56
CA VAL A 58 14.80 11.88 -19.23
C VAL A 58 13.37 11.36 -19.15
N ILE A 59 13.18 10.15 -18.59
CA ILE A 59 11.88 9.58 -18.30
C ILE A 59 11.72 9.47 -16.79
N LEU A 60 10.69 10.11 -16.24
CA LEU A 60 10.37 10.07 -14.82
C LEU A 60 9.41 8.93 -14.51
N ALA A 61 9.83 8.02 -13.64
CA ALA A 61 9.03 6.90 -13.16
C ALA A 61 9.08 6.75 -11.62
N PRO A 62 8.91 7.83 -10.82
CA PRO A 62 9.00 7.73 -9.35
C PRO A 62 7.82 6.98 -8.72
N GLY A 63 6.79 6.62 -9.50
CA GLY A 63 5.64 5.86 -9.03
C GLY A 63 4.67 6.70 -8.20
N PHE A 64 4.23 6.13 -7.08
CA PHE A 64 3.27 6.71 -6.15
C PHE A 64 3.65 6.36 -4.71
N ASP A 65 3.08 7.08 -3.76
CA ASP A 65 3.08 6.72 -2.35
C ASP A 65 1.68 6.28 -1.90
N GLU A 66 1.63 5.52 -0.82
CA GLU A 66 0.39 5.16 -0.15
C GLU A 66 -0.25 6.38 0.53
N PHE A 67 -1.59 6.46 0.52
CA PHE A 67 -2.29 7.41 1.37
C PHE A 67 -2.08 7.07 2.85
N ASP A 68 -1.76 8.10 3.66
CA ASP A 68 -1.63 7.95 5.11
C ASP A 68 -3.00 7.76 5.78
N ALA A 69 -3.32 6.51 6.11
CA ALA A 69 -4.58 6.15 6.75
C ALA A 69 -4.76 6.74 8.16
N GLN A 70 -3.71 7.27 8.81
CA GLN A 70 -3.85 7.97 10.10
C GLN A 70 -4.68 9.26 9.97
N LEU A 71 -4.75 9.82 8.76
CA LEU A 71 -5.60 10.98 8.45
C LEU A 71 -7.11 10.65 8.47
N LYS A 72 -7.46 9.36 8.64
CA LYS A 72 -8.84 8.85 8.79
C LYS A 72 -9.01 8.16 10.15
N PRO A 73 -8.94 8.91 11.27
CA PRO A 73 -8.91 8.34 12.63
C PRO A 73 -10.18 7.56 13.01
N GLU A 74 -11.29 7.79 12.31
CA GLU A 74 -12.52 7.00 12.46
C GLU A 74 -12.33 5.52 12.13
N TYR A 75 -11.34 5.16 11.32
CA TYR A 75 -11.02 3.78 10.98
C TYR A 75 -10.01 3.13 11.93
N GLY A 76 -9.32 3.93 12.76
CA GLY A 76 -8.48 3.41 13.84
C GLY A 76 -7.18 2.73 13.39
N TYR A 77 -6.69 3.03 12.19
CA TYR A 77 -5.34 2.64 11.75
C TYR A 77 -4.27 3.14 12.74
N ASP A 78 -3.23 2.35 12.97
CA ASP A 78 -2.18 2.55 14.00
C ASP A 78 -2.66 2.50 15.47
N ARG A 79 -3.97 2.66 15.72
CA ARG A 79 -4.58 2.52 17.06
C ARG A 79 -5.03 1.10 17.35
N PHE A 80 -5.62 0.42 16.37
CA PHE A 80 -6.13 -0.94 16.49
C PHE A 80 -5.24 -1.89 15.71
N PRO A 81 -4.57 -2.86 16.36
CA PRO A 81 -3.59 -3.72 15.67
C PRO A 81 -4.18 -4.55 14.53
N ASN A 82 -5.49 -4.83 14.55
CA ASN A 82 -6.17 -5.59 13.50
C ASN A 82 -6.80 -4.70 12.42
N VAL A 83 -6.44 -3.41 12.37
CA VAL A 83 -6.72 -2.53 11.23
C VAL A 83 -5.41 -2.36 10.47
N VAL A 84 -5.37 -2.89 9.25
CA VAL A 84 -4.19 -2.85 8.36
C VAL A 84 -4.54 -2.15 7.06
N THR A 85 -3.55 -1.63 6.34
CA THR A 85 -3.78 -1.15 4.97
C THR A 85 -3.75 -2.30 3.97
N SER A 86 -4.29 -2.08 2.76
CA SER A 86 -4.22 -3.07 1.68
C SER A 86 -2.77 -3.42 1.30
N ILE A 87 -1.84 -2.46 1.40
CA ILE A 87 -0.41 -2.72 1.10
C ILE A 87 0.23 -3.58 2.19
N GLU A 88 -0.10 -3.35 3.46
CA GLU A 88 0.31 -4.24 4.55
C GLU A 88 -0.30 -5.63 4.36
N PHE A 89 -1.58 -5.71 4.00
CA PHE A 89 -2.26 -6.97 3.73
C PHE A 89 -1.64 -7.74 2.55
N GLU A 90 -1.18 -7.06 1.50
CA GLU A 90 -0.37 -7.68 0.44
C GLU A 90 0.91 -8.33 0.98
N ARG A 91 1.57 -7.71 1.97
CA ARG A 91 2.72 -8.32 2.63
C ARG A 91 2.32 -9.54 3.46
N ILE A 92 1.14 -9.54 4.08
CA ILE A 92 0.60 -10.71 4.78
C ILE A 92 0.35 -11.87 3.80
N LEU A 93 -0.31 -11.59 2.67
CA LEU A 93 -0.64 -12.59 1.64
C LEU A 93 0.57 -13.11 0.87
N SER A 94 1.66 -12.34 0.82
CA SER A 94 2.84 -12.70 0.06
C SER A 94 3.56 -13.93 0.66
N ALA A 95 3.82 -14.94 -0.17
CA ALA A 95 4.59 -16.13 0.21
C ALA A 95 6.04 -15.80 0.65
N SER A 96 6.64 -14.73 0.12
CA SER A 96 7.93 -14.18 0.56
C SER A 96 7.78 -13.05 1.57
N GLY A 97 6.58 -12.85 2.09
CA GLY A 97 6.24 -11.87 3.12
C GLY A 97 6.61 -12.31 4.53
N PRO A 98 6.48 -11.40 5.52
CA PRO A 98 6.79 -11.69 6.92
C PRO A 98 5.99 -12.85 7.50
N PHE A 99 4.81 -13.15 6.94
CA PHE A 99 3.93 -14.22 7.39
C PHE A 99 3.86 -15.41 6.41
N GLN A 100 4.74 -15.44 5.41
CA GLN A 100 4.87 -16.55 4.45
C GLN A 100 3.55 -16.92 3.75
N GLY A 101 2.67 -15.94 3.56
CA GLY A 101 1.36 -16.10 2.94
C GLY A 101 0.25 -16.56 3.88
N HIS A 102 0.52 -16.77 5.17
CA HIS A 102 -0.51 -17.11 6.15
C HIS A 102 -1.29 -15.87 6.57
N VAL A 103 -2.61 -15.88 6.33
CA VAL A 103 -3.50 -14.80 6.78
C VAL A 103 -3.63 -14.88 8.30
N GLN A 104 -3.12 -13.86 8.99
CA GLN A 104 -3.16 -13.80 10.44
C GLN A 104 -3.41 -12.38 10.95
N ARG A 105 -4.03 -12.31 12.11
CA ARG A 105 -4.30 -11.08 12.86
C ARG A 105 -3.00 -10.55 13.47
N PRO A 106 -2.62 -9.28 13.24
CA PRO A 106 -1.41 -8.74 13.85
C PRO A 106 -1.44 -8.71 15.38
N SER A 107 -2.61 -8.63 16.01
CA SER A 107 -2.71 -8.57 17.48
C SER A 107 -2.25 -9.85 18.20
N ASP A 108 -2.52 -11.02 17.63
CA ASP A 108 -2.38 -12.30 18.33
C ASP A 108 -1.94 -13.48 17.44
N GLY A 109 -1.68 -13.25 16.15
CA GLY A 109 -1.23 -14.26 15.20
C GLY A 109 -2.31 -15.30 14.83
N LYS A 110 -3.56 -15.15 15.30
CA LYS A 110 -4.62 -16.09 14.96
C LYS A 110 -5.12 -15.86 13.53
N LYS A 111 -5.61 -16.92 12.91
CA LYS A 111 -6.30 -16.84 11.62
C LYS A 111 -7.65 -16.12 11.80
N PRO A 112 -7.92 -15.03 11.06
CA PRO A 112 -9.23 -14.40 11.09
C PRO A 112 -10.26 -15.33 10.44
N LYS A 113 -11.50 -15.31 10.93
CA LYS A 113 -12.65 -15.97 10.31
C LYS A 113 -13.47 -14.99 9.46
N SER A 114 -13.51 -13.72 9.86
CA SER A 114 -14.19 -12.67 9.11
C SER A 114 -13.26 -11.48 8.84
N ILE A 115 -13.22 -11.03 7.59
CA ILE A 115 -12.43 -9.87 7.16
C ILE A 115 -13.31 -8.83 6.46
N ALA A 116 -13.04 -7.55 6.72
CA ALA A 116 -13.74 -6.44 6.07
C ALA A 116 -12.77 -5.57 5.28
N PHE A 117 -13.12 -5.22 4.05
CA PHE A 117 -12.43 -4.21 3.26
C PHE A 117 -13.23 -2.92 3.25
N ILE A 118 -12.60 -1.80 3.57
CA ILE A 118 -13.20 -0.47 3.48
C ILE A 118 -12.65 0.22 2.22
N GLN A 119 -13.51 0.43 1.22
CA GLN A 119 -13.12 1.08 -0.02
C GLN A 119 -12.97 2.60 0.13
N CYS A 120 -12.21 3.20 -0.79
CA CYS A 120 -12.05 4.65 -0.93
C CYS A 120 -11.38 5.33 0.27
N VAL A 121 -10.54 4.64 1.04
CA VAL A 121 -9.79 5.27 2.15
C VAL A 121 -8.75 6.22 1.57
N GLY A 122 -8.94 7.53 1.74
CA GLY A 122 -8.05 8.54 1.12
C GLY A 122 -8.28 8.74 -0.38
N SER A 123 -9.50 8.48 -0.86
CA SER A 123 -9.89 8.71 -2.25
C SER A 123 -11.36 9.08 -2.33
N ARG A 124 -11.74 9.93 -3.28
CA ARG A 124 -13.10 10.46 -3.41
C ARG A 124 -13.61 11.07 -2.10
N ASP A 125 -12.68 11.66 -1.34
CA ASP A 125 -12.93 12.21 -0.02
C ASP A 125 -12.38 13.65 0.03
N LEU A 126 -13.29 14.61 0.18
CA LEU A 126 -12.96 16.02 0.29
C LEU A 126 -12.38 16.38 1.65
N SER A 127 -12.64 15.59 2.70
CA SER A 127 -12.15 15.87 4.06
C SER A 127 -10.63 15.74 4.19
N CYS A 128 -9.98 15.00 3.28
CA CYS A 128 -8.54 14.82 3.22
C CYS A 128 -7.88 15.38 1.94
N ASP A 129 -8.59 16.25 1.20
CA ASP A 129 -8.12 16.85 -0.07
C ASP A 129 -7.73 15.82 -1.16
N LYS A 130 -8.51 14.72 -1.23
CA LYS A 130 -8.34 13.65 -2.23
C LYS A 130 -9.66 13.42 -2.99
N PRO A 131 -10.13 14.40 -3.79
CA PRO A 131 -11.42 14.29 -4.50
C PRO A 131 -11.42 13.27 -5.65
N TYR A 132 -10.25 12.74 -6.02
CA TYR A 132 -10.09 11.81 -7.13
C TYR A 132 -10.23 10.35 -6.71
N CYS A 133 -10.51 9.48 -7.68
CA CYS A 133 -10.47 8.04 -7.51
C CYS A 133 -9.05 7.52 -7.77
N SER A 134 -8.53 6.69 -6.88
CA SER A 134 -7.23 6.03 -7.07
C SER A 134 -7.26 4.81 -8.00
N SER A 135 -8.35 4.60 -8.74
CA SER A 135 -8.46 3.70 -9.90
C SER A 135 -8.33 2.19 -9.64
N VAL A 136 -7.42 1.74 -8.79
CA VAL A 136 -7.04 0.33 -8.62
C VAL A 136 -7.66 -0.33 -7.38
N CYS A 137 -8.17 0.46 -6.44
CA CYS A 137 -8.59 -0.02 -5.12
C CYS A 137 -9.76 -0.99 -5.11
N CYS A 138 -10.69 -0.87 -6.06
CA CYS A 138 -11.76 -1.86 -6.19
C CYS A 138 -11.22 -3.22 -6.61
N THR A 139 -10.29 -3.24 -7.56
CA THR A 139 -9.77 -4.49 -8.11
C THR A 139 -8.81 -5.17 -7.14
N TYR A 140 -7.86 -4.44 -6.52
CA TYR A 140 -6.93 -5.09 -5.60
C TYR A 140 -7.65 -5.66 -4.38
N ALA A 141 -8.72 -5.02 -3.89
CA ALA A 141 -9.47 -5.52 -2.73
C ALA A 141 -10.22 -6.81 -3.06
N ILE A 142 -10.82 -6.89 -4.27
CA ILE A 142 -11.42 -8.13 -4.77
C ILE A 142 -10.36 -9.23 -4.87
N LYS A 143 -9.18 -8.90 -5.41
CA LYS A 143 -8.06 -9.84 -5.55
C LYS A 143 -7.56 -10.32 -4.20
N GLU A 144 -7.32 -9.41 -3.25
CA GLU A 144 -6.90 -9.71 -1.89
C GLU A 144 -7.93 -10.60 -1.16
N ALA A 145 -9.22 -10.31 -1.29
CA ALA A 145 -10.29 -11.12 -0.71
C ALA A 145 -10.33 -12.55 -1.29
N LEU A 146 -10.14 -12.70 -2.61
CA LEU A 146 -10.07 -14.01 -3.26
C LEU A 146 -8.84 -14.80 -2.80
N ILE A 147 -7.65 -14.19 -2.86
CA ILE A 147 -6.39 -14.83 -2.47
C ILE A 147 -6.42 -15.22 -0.97
N ALA A 148 -6.97 -14.36 -0.10
CA ALA A 148 -7.11 -14.67 1.32
C ALA A 148 -7.93 -15.96 1.54
N ARG A 149 -9.01 -16.16 0.77
CA ARG A 149 -9.84 -17.37 0.85
C ARG A 149 -9.20 -18.60 0.21
N GLU A 150 -8.35 -18.41 -0.81
CA GLU A 150 -7.55 -19.49 -1.39
C GLU A 150 -6.48 -19.98 -0.41
N HIS A 151 -5.82 -19.06 0.29
CA HIS A 151 -4.80 -19.37 1.29
C HIS A 151 -5.39 -19.95 2.58
N GLU A 152 -6.53 -19.42 3.01
CA GLU A 152 -7.20 -19.83 4.26
C GLU A 152 -8.70 -20.11 4.00
N PRO A 153 -9.04 -21.36 3.66
CA PRO A 153 -10.42 -21.76 3.43
C PRO A 153 -11.30 -21.52 4.67
N GLY A 154 -12.44 -20.89 4.47
CA GLY A 154 -13.42 -20.59 5.53
C GLY A 154 -13.39 -19.14 6.01
N ILE A 155 -12.50 -18.29 5.49
CA ILE A 155 -12.61 -16.84 5.68
C ILE A 155 -13.87 -16.32 4.96
N GLU A 156 -14.67 -15.56 5.70
CA GLU A 156 -15.76 -14.73 5.18
C GLU A 156 -15.22 -13.32 4.92
N ALA A 157 -15.36 -12.84 3.68
CA ALA A 157 -14.87 -11.52 3.29
C ALA A 157 -16.02 -10.62 2.87
N THR A 158 -16.06 -9.40 3.43
CA THR A 158 -17.04 -8.36 3.10
C THR A 158 -16.34 -7.11 2.58
N ILE A 159 -16.71 -6.64 1.40
CA ILE A 159 -16.19 -5.40 0.80
C ILE A 159 -17.25 -4.30 0.92
N PHE A 160 -16.93 -3.26 1.70
CA PHE A 160 -17.76 -2.07 1.87
C PHE A 160 -17.41 -1.01 0.84
N TYR A 161 -18.37 -0.63 -0.01
CA TYR A 161 -18.10 0.20 -1.19
C TYR A 161 -19.19 1.23 -1.49
N ASN A 162 -18.80 2.28 -2.22
CA ASN A 162 -19.73 3.25 -2.81
C ASN A 162 -20.13 2.83 -4.22
N ASP A 163 -19.13 2.69 -5.08
CA ASP A 163 -19.24 2.16 -6.43
C ASP A 163 -18.12 1.15 -6.64
N ILE A 164 -18.40 0.04 -7.32
CA ILE A 164 -17.36 -0.87 -7.79
C ILE A 164 -16.86 -0.37 -9.14
N ARG A 165 -15.56 -0.08 -9.22
CA ARG A 165 -14.88 0.41 -10.43
C ARG A 165 -13.86 -0.60 -10.93
N THR A 166 -14.36 -1.66 -11.55
CA THR A 166 -13.57 -2.73 -12.18
C THR A 166 -13.49 -2.49 -13.69
N PHE A 167 -12.89 -1.36 -14.07
CA PHE A 167 -12.72 -1.01 -15.49
C PHE A 167 -11.51 -1.72 -16.10
N GLY A 168 -11.57 -2.00 -17.39
CA GLY A 168 -10.56 -2.78 -18.11
C GLY A 168 -11.10 -4.12 -18.60
N LYS A 169 -10.34 -4.77 -19.49
CA LYS A 169 -10.78 -6.01 -20.12
C LYS A 169 -10.81 -7.15 -19.11
N GLY A 170 -12.00 -7.72 -18.86
CA GLY A 170 -12.19 -8.88 -17.97
C GLY A 170 -12.40 -8.56 -16.50
N PHE A 171 -12.31 -7.28 -16.10
CA PHE A 171 -12.42 -6.89 -14.69
C PHE A 171 -13.87 -6.98 -14.16
N ASP A 172 -14.87 -6.78 -15.03
CA ASP A 172 -16.28 -7.01 -14.71
C ASP A 172 -16.55 -8.51 -14.43
N ALA A 173 -16.05 -9.40 -15.29
CA ALA A 173 -16.13 -10.85 -15.08
C ALA A 173 -15.40 -11.28 -13.79
N TYR A 174 -14.28 -10.61 -13.45
CA TYR A 174 -13.56 -10.86 -12.21
C TYR A 174 -14.40 -10.51 -10.97
N PHE A 175 -15.11 -9.39 -11.00
CA PHE A 175 -16.04 -8.99 -9.95
C PHE A 175 -17.23 -9.97 -9.81
N GLU A 176 -17.83 -10.39 -10.93
CA GLU A 176 -18.93 -11.36 -10.91
C GLU A 176 -18.46 -12.75 -10.42
N SER A 177 -17.24 -13.15 -10.77
CA SER A 177 -16.61 -14.36 -10.22
C SER A 177 -16.40 -14.25 -8.71
N ALA A 178 -15.97 -13.09 -8.21
CA ALA A 178 -15.79 -12.85 -6.78
C ALA A 178 -17.11 -12.96 -6.01
N LYS A 179 -18.19 -12.35 -6.51
CA LYS A 179 -19.55 -12.53 -5.96
C LYS A 179 -19.96 -13.99 -5.95
N SER A 180 -19.80 -14.67 -7.08
CA SER A 180 -20.20 -16.08 -7.24
C SER A 180 -19.40 -17.02 -6.33
N SER A 181 -18.18 -16.63 -5.95
CA SER A 181 -17.36 -17.37 -4.99
C SER A 181 -17.84 -17.23 -3.54
N GLY A 182 -18.73 -16.27 -3.24
CA GLY A 182 -19.24 -15.99 -1.89
C GLY A 182 -18.58 -14.80 -1.19
N ILE A 183 -17.87 -13.92 -1.90
CA ILE A 183 -17.45 -12.63 -1.32
C ILE A 183 -18.68 -11.72 -1.20
N SER A 184 -18.90 -11.17 -0.01
CA SER A 184 -19.99 -10.25 0.29
C SER A 184 -19.64 -8.83 -0.15
N PHE A 185 -20.59 -8.14 -0.75
CA PHE A 185 -20.44 -6.75 -1.18
C PHE A 185 -21.52 -5.89 -0.52
N ALA A 186 -21.12 -5.00 0.37
CA ALA A 186 -22.01 -4.10 1.09
C ALA A 186 -21.88 -2.69 0.51
N LYS A 187 -22.94 -2.23 -0.17
CA LYS A 187 -22.98 -0.87 -0.72
C LYS A 187 -23.26 0.13 0.41
N SER A 188 -22.21 0.61 1.06
CA SER A 188 -22.31 1.55 2.17
C SER A 188 -20.97 2.22 2.49
N ILE A 189 -21.04 3.40 3.09
CA ILE A 189 -19.89 4.08 3.70
C ILE A 189 -19.84 3.66 5.17
N VAL A 190 -18.73 3.05 5.58
CA VAL A 190 -18.44 2.77 6.99
C VAL A 190 -18.21 4.09 7.71
N SER A 191 -18.98 4.35 8.78
CA SER A 191 -18.90 5.58 9.56
C SER A 191 -17.82 5.55 10.63
N GLY A 192 -17.43 4.36 11.09
CA GLY A 192 -16.33 4.19 12.03
C GLY A 192 -16.08 2.75 12.43
N VAL A 193 -14.93 2.54 13.07
CA VAL A 193 -14.47 1.26 13.60
C VAL A 193 -14.24 1.39 15.11
N ARG A 194 -14.68 0.40 15.88
CA ARG A 194 -14.42 0.28 17.32
C ARG A 194 -13.76 -1.06 17.62
N GLU A 195 -12.91 -1.14 18.63
CA GLU A 195 -12.26 -2.38 19.05
C GLU A 195 -12.88 -2.94 20.35
N PHE A 196 -13.17 -4.23 20.36
CA PHE A 196 -13.48 -4.97 21.58
C PHE A 196 -12.20 -5.21 22.40
N GLN A 197 -12.16 -4.73 23.64
CA GLN A 197 -10.94 -4.78 24.46
C GLN A 197 -10.40 -6.19 24.72
N GLN A 198 -11.29 -7.17 24.89
CA GLN A 198 -10.93 -8.55 25.24
C GLN A 198 -10.49 -9.38 24.03
N THR A 199 -11.25 -9.31 22.94
CA THR A 199 -11.03 -10.14 21.74
C THR A 199 -10.14 -9.46 20.72
N LYS A 200 -9.99 -8.13 20.77
CA LYS A 200 -9.36 -7.31 19.73
C LYS A 200 -10.07 -7.38 18.38
N ASN A 201 -11.32 -7.85 18.36
CA ASN A 201 -12.17 -7.82 17.19
C ASN A 201 -12.69 -6.39 16.94
N LEU A 202 -13.12 -6.14 15.72
CA LEU A 202 -13.43 -4.82 15.20
C LEU A 202 -14.91 -4.74 14.84
N LEU A 203 -15.61 -3.79 15.45
CA LEU A 203 -17.02 -3.51 15.19
C LEU A 203 -17.12 -2.35 14.20
N LEU A 204 -17.63 -2.64 13.00
CA LEU A 204 -17.88 -1.65 11.95
C LEU A 204 -19.32 -1.17 12.02
N SER A 205 -19.52 0.14 11.99
CA SER A 205 -20.85 0.76 11.89
C SER A 205 -21.06 1.30 10.47
N TYR A 206 -22.17 0.96 9.83
CA TYR A 206 -22.50 1.40 8.46
C TYR A 206 -24.01 1.48 8.26
N ALA A 207 -24.46 2.28 7.30
CA ALA A 207 -25.88 2.47 7.01
C ALA A 207 -26.37 1.53 5.89
N LEU A 208 -27.55 0.95 6.06
CA LEU A 208 -28.24 0.22 5.00
C LEU A 208 -29.05 1.18 4.12
N ASP A 209 -29.48 0.73 2.95
CA ASP A 209 -30.36 1.49 2.06
C ASP A 209 -31.70 1.91 2.74
N SER A 210 -32.12 1.18 3.78
CA SER A 210 -33.27 1.52 4.62
C SER A 210 -33.05 2.72 5.54
N GLY A 211 -31.81 3.19 5.69
CA GLY A 211 -31.40 4.20 6.68
C GLY A 211 -31.10 3.62 8.07
N GLU A 212 -31.29 2.31 8.27
CA GLU A 212 -30.90 1.63 9.50
C GLU A 212 -29.37 1.56 9.62
N VAL A 213 -28.85 1.86 10.82
CA VAL A 213 -27.43 1.67 11.13
C VAL A 213 -27.25 0.24 11.59
N LYS A 214 -26.43 -0.52 10.85
CA LYS A 214 -26.02 -1.87 11.20
C LYS A 214 -24.62 -1.82 11.80
N GLU A 215 -24.39 -2.67 12.81
CA GLU A 215 -23.07 -2.93 13.35
C GLU A 215 -22.71 -4.40 13.10
N GLU A 216 -21.47 -4.65 12.67
CA GLU A 216 -21.00 -5.98 12.33
C GLU A 216 -19.55 -6.18 12.79
N GLU A 217 -19.28 -7.34 13.39
CA GLU A 217 -18.00 -7.68 13.99
C GLU A 217 -17.10 -8.43 12.99
N PHE A 218 -15.85 -8.00 12.90
CA PHE A 218 -14.81 -8.55 12.05
C PHE A 218 -13.54 -8.86 12.85
N ASP A 219 -12.81 -9.90 12.45
CA ASP A 219 -11.54 -10.26 13.09
C ASP A 219 -10.36 -9.41 12.57
N LEU A 220 -10.44 -8.95 11.31
CA LEU A 220 -9.42 -8.13 10.63
C LEU A 220 -10.10 -7.13 9.68
N VAL A 221 -9.66 -5.88 9.68
CA VAL A 221 -10.14 -4.83 8.79
C VAL A 221 -9.00 -4.35 7.91
N ILE A 222 -9.25 -4.33 6.61
CA ILE A 222 -8.32 -3.90 5.58
C ILE A 222 -8.81 -2.56 5.04
N LEU A 223 -7.97 -1.54 5.12
CA LEU A 223 -8.22 -0.23 4.54
C LEU A 223 -7.69 -0.22 3.11
N SER A 224 -8.61 -0.16 2.14
CA SER A 224 -8.25 -0.01 0.73
C SER A 224 -7.84 1.45 0.46
N VAL A 225 -6.59 1.73 0.81
CA VAL A 225 -5.92 3.03 0.74
C VAL A 225 -5.74 3.51 -0.70
N GLY A 226 -5.91 4.81 -0.87
CA GLY A 226 -5.65 5.52 -2.12
C GLY A 226 -4.16 5.65 -2.45
N LEU A 227 -3.90 6.07 -3.67
CA LEU A 227 -2.59 6.45 -4.16
C LEU A 227 -2.39 7.96 -4.01
N SER A 228 -1.25 8.37 -3.46
CA SER A 228 -0.78 9.74 -3.37
C SER A 228 0.45 9.97 -4.26
N SER A 229 0.69 11.23 -4.62
CA SER A 229 1.93 11.62 -5.29
C SER A 229 3.14 11.23 -4.43
N PRO A 230 4.28 10.84 -5.03
CA PRO A 230 5.51 10.60 -4.29
C PRO A 230 5.89 11.79 -3.40
N LYS A 231 6.42 11.55 -2.21
CA LYS A 231 6.87 12.57 -1.25
C LYS A 231 7.87 13.54 -1.87
N GLN A 232 8.75 13.04 -2.76
CA GLN A 232 9.76 13.87 -3.45
C GLN A 232 9.23 14.51 -4.75
N ALA A 233 7.96 14.34 -5.12
CA ALA A 233 7.45 14.82 -6.40
C ALA A 233 7.65 16.33 -6.61
N LYS A 234 7.42 17.13 -5.56
CA LYS A 234 7.62 18.59 -5.61
C LYS A 234 9.09 18.97 -5.78
N GLU A 235 9.97 18.36 -5.00
CA GLU A 235 11.42 18.59 -5.10
C GLU A 235 11.95 18.22 -6.49
N LEU A 236 11.52 17.08 -7.02
CA LEU A 236 11.88 16.62 -8.36
C LEU A 236 11.36 17.59 -9.43
N ALA A 237 10.12 18.07 -9.27
CA ALA A 237 9.52 19.04 -10.17
C ALA A 237 10.26 20.38 -10.18
N ASP A 238 10.64 20.88 -9.00
CA ASP A 238 11.41 22.12 -8.84
C ASP A 238 12.81 22.00 -9.47
N LYS A 239 13.50 20.87 -9.24
CA LYS A 239 14.84 20.60 -9.82
C LYS A 239 14.81 20.50 -11.34
N LEU A 240 13.78 19.87 -11.90
CA LEU A 240 13.67 19.64 -13.34
C LEU A 240 12.96 20.78 -14.08
N GLY A 241 12.22 21.64 -13.38
CA GLY A 241 11.40 22.70 -13.95
C GLY A 241 10.16 22.15 -14.68
N ILE A 242 9.49 21.15 -14.10
CA ILE A 242 8.22 20.61 -14.63
C ILE A 242 7.03 21.03 -13.77
N GLN A 243 5.84 21.05 -14.35
CA GLN A 243 4.61 21.41 -13.65
C GLN A 243 3.96 20.17 -13.02
N LEU A 244 3.41 20.37 -11.83
CA LEU A 244 2.53 19.41 -11.17
C LEU A 244 1.07 19.88 -11.27
N ASN A 245 0.15 18.93 -11.27
CA ASN A 245 -1.28 19.20 -11.16
C ASN A 245 -1.65 19.56 -9.70
N PRO A 246 -2.89 19.99 -9.41
CA PRO A 246 -3.31 20.37 -8.06
C PRO A 246 -3.17 19.27 -7.00
N TYR A 247 -3.02 18.01 -7.41
CA TYR A 247 -2.87 16.85 -6.54
C TYR A 247 -1.41 16.38 -6.42
N ASN A 248 -0.46 17.19 -6.88
CA ASN A 248 0.99 16.97 -6.88
C ASN A 248 1.49 15.81 -7.76
N PHE A 249 0.66 15.29 -8.68
CA PHE A 249 1.14 14.40 -9.74
C PHE A 249 1.68 15.22 -10.91
N CYS A 250 2.50 14.61 -11.78
CA CYS A 250 2.98 15.27 -12.98
C CYS A 250 1.81 15.78 -13.84
N GLN A 251 1.86 17.06 -14.24
CA GLN A 251 0.88 17.62 -15.16
C GLN A 251 1.18 17.14 -16.58
N THR A 252 0.21 16.48 -17.21
CA THR A 252 0.26 16.07 -18.63
C THR A 252 -0.99 16.59 -19.35
N ASN A 253 -1.12 16.28 -20.64
CA ASN A 253 -2.28 16.66 -21.44
C ASN A 253 -2.90 15.44 -22.15
N GLY A 254 -4.17 15.56 -22.57
CA GLY A 254 -4.91 14.42 -23.14
C GLY A 254 -4.42 13.93 -24.51
N PHE A 255 -3.70 14.75 -25.27
CA PHE A 255 -3.16 14.39 -26.58
C PHE A 255 -1.74 13.80 -26.51
N SER A 256 -0.98 14.20 -25.48
CA SER A 256 0.37 13.75 -25.16
C SER A 256 0.44 13.34 -23.68
N PRO A 257 -0.16 12.20 -23.30
CA PRO A 257 -0.32 11.82 -21.89
C PRO A 257 0.98 11.46 -21.16
N VAL A 258 2.08 11.31 -21.90
CA VAL A 258 3.41 10.97 -21.38
C VAL A 258 4.41 12.13 -21.43
N GLU A 259 4.02 13.26 -22.01
CA GLU A 259 4.86 14.46 -22.09
C GLU A 259 4.64 15.35 -20.87
N THR A 260 5.73 15.82 -20.29
CA THR A 260 5.67 16.84 -19.23
C THR A 260 5.56 18.24 -19.82
N SER A 261 5.50 19.26 -18.97
CA SER A 261 5.56 20.67 -19.41
C SER A 261 6.93 21.09 -19.97
N LYS A 262 7.96 20.24 -19.90
CA LYS A 262 9.32 20.55 -20.37
C LYS A 262 9.74 19.59 -21.49
N PRO A 263 10.08 20.10 -22.69
CA PRO A 263 10.58 19.27 -23.78
C PRO A 263 11.81 18.45 -23.38
N GLY A 264 11.86 17.20 -23.83
CA GLY A 264 12.93 16.25 -23.48
C GLY A 264 12.74 15.54 -22.13
N ILE A 265 11.72 15.91 -21.34
CA ILE A 265 11.35 15.22 -20.11
C ILE A 265 9.96 14.59 -20.27
N PHE A 266 9.90 13.28 -20.00
CA PHE A 266 8.71 12.45 -20.12
C PHE A 266 8.35 11.83 -18.77
N VAL A 267 7.14 11.28 -18.65
CA VAL A 267 6.66 10.58 -17.46
C VAL A 267 6.01 9.25 -17.85
N CYS A 268 6.16 8.24 -16.99
CA CYS A 268 5.40 7.00 -17.07
C CYS A 268 5.01 6.50 -15.68
N GLY A 269 3.86 5.84 -15.58
CA GLY A 269 3.30 5.30 -14.34
C GLY A 269 1.83 4.94 -14.50
#